data_AF-A0A7S4IYU3-F1
#
_entry.id   AF-A0A7S4IYU3-F1
#
_cell.length_a   1.000
_cell.length_b   1.000
_cell.length_c   1.000
_cell.angle_alpha   90.00
_cell.angle_beta   90.00
_cell.angle_gamma   90.00
#
_symmetry.space_group_name_H-M   'P 1'
#
loop_
_entity.id
_entity.type
_entity.pdbx_description
1 polymer ?
#
loop_
_entity_poly.entity_id
_entity_poly.type
_entity_poly.pdbx_seq_one_letter_code
_entity_poly.pdbx_strand_id
1 'polypeptide(L)'
;MYFYVQCPTGNWMSGGGQSGSQSNSGSGDNNEEVYYDSDYLSASRYGKIKDYAYATDRCVCYTDGTGCECDEQNEKRALMNVASYGPATVCLDASVWQDYDGGILTADSGCSSEFLDMNHCVQAVGYAFTDISETEAGDGGQQENSNSGSGSGSGDDEDRIGYWIIRNQWSENWGMSGYIYVAMGENTCGVLNDMTQAFA
;
A
#
# COMPACT_ATOMS: atom_id res chain seq x y z
N MET A 1 -11.24 14.45 -7.77
CA MET A 1 -11.72 13.49 -6.73
C MET A 1 -10.60 13.40 -5.73
N TYR A 2 -10.82 13.83 -4.49
CA TYR A 2 -9.77 13.90 -3.48
C TYR A 2 -10.19 12.97 -2.33
N PHE A 3 -9.51 11.84 -2.24
CA PHE A 3 -9.49 10.96 -1.09
C PHE A 3 -8.09 11.12 -0.52
N TYR A 4 -7.97 11.65 0.70
CA TYR A 4 -6.69 11.89 1.35
C TYR A 4 -6.55 10.95 2.53
N VAL A 5 -5.72 9.92 2.36
CA VAL A 5 -5.22 9.13 3.48
C VAL A 5 -3.89 9.76 3.87
N GLN A 6 -3.74 10.06 5.15
CA GLN A 6 -2.48 10.57 5.69
C GLN A 6 -1.69 9.39 6.23
N CYS A 7 -0.42 9.29 5.83
CA CYS A 7 0.49 8.32 6.41
C CYS A 7 0.65 8.56 7.92
N PRO A 8 0.81 7.48 8.72
CA PRO A 8 1.09 7.57 10.15
C PRO A 8 2.30 8.45 10.49
N THR A 9 3.35 8.47 9.66
CA THR A 9 4.50 9.39 9.83
C THR A 9 4.21 10.79 9.30
N GLY A 10 3.19 11.45 9.85
CA GLY A 10 2.71 12.74 9.38
C GLY A 10 3.42 13.94 10.02
N ASN A 11 4.73 14.14 9.82
CA ASN A 11 5.28 15.49 9.99
C ASN A 11 6.53 15.81 9.14
N TRP A 12 6.45 15.65 7.81
CA TRP A 12 7.36 16.35 6.88
C TRP A 12 6.62 16.76 5.61
N MET A 13 6.14 18.01 5.57
CA MET A 13 5.86 18.73 4.33
C MET A 13 7.05 19.64 4.02
N SER A 14 7.83 19.34 2.99
CA SER A 14 8.66 20.33 2.30
C SER A 14 8.03 20.59 0.93
N GLY A 15 6.98 21.41 0.92
CA GLY A 15 6.30 21.79 -0.32
C GLY A 15 5.02 22.62 -0.18
N GLY A 16 4.99 23.61 0.72
CA GLY A 16 4.02 24.71 0.70
C GLY A 16 2.57 24.38 1.09
N GLY A 17 2.26 24.49 2.39
CA GLY A 17 0.90 24.49 2.93
C GLY A 17 0.96 24.63 4.45
N GLN A 18 0.17 25.54 5.02
CA GLN A 18 0.34 26.01 6.40
C GLN A 18 0.02 24.96 7.48
N SER A 19 0.85 24.99 8.52
CA SER A 19 0.62 24.50 9.89
C SER A 19 -0.84 24.42 10.32
N GLY A 20 -1.35 23.20 10.50
CA GLY A 20 -2.52 22.90 11.30
C GLY A 20 -2.24 21.66 12.15
N SER A 21 -1.96 21.85 13.44
CA SER A 21 -1.86 20.76 14.40
C SER A 21 -3.24 20.10 14.52
N GLN A 22 -3.41 18.89 13.98
CA GLN A 22 -4.61 18.11 14.25
C GLN A 22 -4.24 16.83 14.98
N SER A 23 -4.78 16.76 16.20
CA SER A 23 -4.70 15.67 17.14
C SER A 23 -5.20 14.38 16.51
N ASN A 24 -4.42 13.32 16.68
CA ASN A 24 -4.86 11.94 16.52
C ASN A 24 -6.05 11.69 17.47
N SER A 25 -7.26 11.66 16.92
CA SER A 25 -8.47 11.33 17.66
C SER A 25 -9.48 10.69 16.72
N GLY A 26 -9.71 9.39 16.88
CA GLY A 26 -10.87 8.74 16.27
C GLY A 26 -10.73 7.25 16.00
N SER A 27 -10.74 6.43 17.06
CA SER A 27 -11.46 5.16 16.98
C SER A 27 -12.94 5.48 16.81
N GLY A 28 -13.58 5.06 15.73
CA GLY A 28 -15.02 5.21 15.56
C GLY A 28 -15.54 4.66 14.24
N ASP A 29 -16.30 3.57 14.31
CA ASP A 29 -17.19 3.04 13.25
C ASP A 29 -18.39 3.96 12.96
N ASN A 30 -18.16 5.27 12.89
CA ASN A 30 -19.22 6.24 12.63
C ASN A 30 -18.79 7.15 11.51
N ASN A 31 -19.66 7.24 10.51
CA ASN A 31 -19.67 8.10 9.33
C ASN A 31 -19.50 9.60 9.70
N GLU A 32 -18.32 9.97 10.19
CA GLU A 32 -17.99 11.31 10.68
C GLU A 32 -17.54 12.17 9.49
N GLU A 33 -18.21 13.32 9.31
CA GLU A 33 -18.03 14.20 8.17
C GLU A 33 -16.57 14.63 8.00
N VAL A 34 -15.97 14.22 6.88
CA VAL A 34 -14.66 14.70 6.43
C VAL A 34 -14.72 16.23 6.27
N TYR A 35 -13.99 16.96 7.13
CA TYR A 35 -13.95 18.42 7.12
C TYR A 35 -13.11 18.90 5.93
N TYR A 36 -13.75 19.52 4.94
CA TYR A 36 -13.05 20.11 3.78
C TYR A 36 -12.49 21.49 4.14
N ASP A 37 -11.23 21.73 3.79
CA ASP A 37 -10.66 23.08 3.80
C ASP A 37 -11.46 23.99 2.84
N SER A 38 -12.02 25.07 3.40
CA SER A 38 -12.91 26.00 2.71
C SER A 38 -12.23 26.73 1.55
N ASP A 39 -10.91 26.84 1.56
CA ASP A 39 -10.16 27.58 0.53
C ASP A 39 -10.06 26.77 -0.79
N TYR A 40 -10.16 25.44 -0.71
CA TYR A 40 -10.13 24.53 -1.87
C TYR A 40 -11.47 24.37 -2.58
N LEU A 41 -12.58 24.77 -1.95
CA LEU A 41 -13.93 24.67 -2.56
C LEU A 41 -14.14 25.67 -3.69
N SER A 42 -13.33 26.74 -3.75
CA SER A 42 -13.49 27.84 -4.70
C SER A 42 -12.97 27.54 -6.11
N ALA A 43 -12.15 26.49 -6.27
CA ALA A 43 -11.50 26.19 -7.55
C ALA A 43 -11.25 24.69 -7.74
N SER A 44 -12.27 23.88 -8.03
CA SER A 44 -12.16 22.59 -8.76
C SER A 44 -13.48 21.81 -8.81
N ARG A 45 -13.68 21.02 -9.88
CA ARG A 45 -14.72 19.98 -9.92
C ARG A 45 -14.29 18.79 -9.05
N TYR A 46 -14.84 18.66 -7.85
CA TYR A 46 -14.68 17.48 -7.00
C TYR A 46 -15.94 16.62 -7.01
N GLY A 47 -15.77 15.31 -6.81
CA GLY A 47 -16.85 14.36 -6.58
C GLY A 47 -16.96 14.06 -5.09
N LYS A 48 -18.18 14.07 -4.55
CA LYS A 48 -18.43 13.62 -3.17
C LYS A 48 -18.32 12.09 -3.12
N ILE A 49 -17.40 11.59 -2.31
CA ILE A 49 -17.33 10.15 -1.99
C ILE A 49 -18.55 9.84 -1.13
N LYS A 50 -19.31 8.81 -1.50
CA LYS A 50 -20.50 8.41 -0.73
C LYS A 50 -20.10 7.56 0.47
N ASP A 51 -19.21 6.61 0.24
CA ASP A 51 -18.77 5.66 1.24
C ASP A 51 -17.39 5.10 0.90
N TYR A 52 -16.72 4.51 1.88
CA TYR A 52 -15.45 3.81 1.71
C TYR A 52 -15.36 2.63 2.69
N ALA A 53 -14.50 1.66 2.37
CA ALA A 53 -14.17 0.57 3.27
C ALA A 53 -12.74 0.09 2.99
N TYR A 54 -12.18 -0.64 3.94
CA TYR A 54 -10.87 -1.23 3.77
C TYR A 54 -10.93 -2.48 2.88
N ALA A 55 -9.95 -2.62 1.98
CA ALA A 55 -9.80 -3.80 1.14
C ALA A 55 -9.35 -5.02 1.96
N THR A 56 -8.75 -4.81 3.13
CA THR A 56 -8.37 -5.84 4.08
C THR A 56 -8.41 -5.28 5.51
N ASP A 57 -8.30 -6.13 6.52
CA ASP A 57 -8.33 -5.67 7.91
C ASP A 57 -7.13 -4.76 8.15
N ARG A 58 -7.37 -3.57 8.71
CA ARG A 58 -6.34 -2.52 8.86
C ARG A 58 -5.48 -2.75 10.09
N CYS A 59 -4.30 -2.14 10.10
CA CYS A 59 -3.56 -1.97 11.34
C CYS A 59 -4.31 -1.05 12.32
N VAL A 60 -4.31 -1.41 13.60
CA VAL A 60 -4.93 -0.61 14.67
C VAL A 60 -3.87 -0.16 15.65
N CYS A 61 -3.64 1.16 15.75
CA CYS A 61 -2.69 1.73 16.70
C CYS A 61 -3.37 2.25 17.95
N TYR A 62 -2.72 1.99 19.08
CA TYR A 62 -3.20 2.42 20.39
C TYR A 62 -2.68 3.81 20.75
N THR A 63 -3.56 4.62 21.34
CA THR A 63 -3.22 5.99 21.78
C THR A 63 -2.33 6.05 23.02
N ASP A 64 -2.16 4.92 23.71
CA ASP A 64 -1.30 4.80 24.90
C ASP A 64 0.18 4.54 24.57
N GLY A 65 0.52 4.46 23.28
CA GLY A 65 1.89 4.25 22.79
C GLY A 65 2.37 2.81 22.91
N THR A 66 1.47 1.85 23.17
CA THR A 66 1.81 0.41 23.22
C THR A 66 2.13 -0.19 21.85
N GLY A 67 1.83 0.53 20.76
CA GLY A 67 2.17 0.13 19.39
C GLY A 67 0.94 -0.01 18.51
N CYS A 68 1.07 -0.82 17.47
CA CYS A 68 0.02 -1.11 16.50
C CYS A 68 -0.16 -2.62 16.36
N GLU A 69 -1.40 -3.06 16.20
CA GLU A 69 -1.75 -4.44 15.87
C GLU A 69 -1.91 -4.58 14.36
N CYS A 70 -1.02 -5.36 13.75
CA CYS A 70 -0.88 -5.55 12.30
C CYS A 70 -0.79 -7.03 11.91
N ASP A 71 -1.53 -7.89 12.62
CA ASP A 71 -1.49 -9.34 12.41
C ASP A 71 -2.71 -9.87 11.64
N GLU A 72 -3.67 -9.01 11.33
CA GLU A 72 -4.96 -9.39 10.73
C GLU A 72 -5.04 -9.12 9.22
N GLN A 73 -4.04 -8.45 8.63
CA GLN A 73 -4.04 -8.14 7.20
C GLN A 73 -4.13 -9.42 6.36
N ASN A 74 -5.23 -9.55 5.62
CA ASN A 74 -5.49 -10.68 4.75
C ASN A 74 -5.25 -10.29 3.28
N GLU A 75 -4.11 -10.69 2.73
CA GLU A 75 -3.73 -10.33 1.35
C GLU A 75 -4.70 -10.90 0.30
N LYS A 76 -5.20 -12.11 0.52
CA LYS A 76 -6.18 -12.75 -0.38
C LYS A 76 -7.50 -11.97 -0.42
N ARG A 77 -7.95 -11.43 0.72
CA ARG A 77 -9.12 -10.56 0.80
C ARG A 77 -8.87 -9.23 0.08
N ALA A 78 -7.69 -8.64 0.26
CA ALA A 78 -7.28 -7.43 -0.46
C ALA A 78 -7.36 -7.65 -1.98
N LEU A 79 -6.80 -8.78 -2.46
CA LEU A 79 -6.78 -9.15 -3.87
C LEU A 79 -8.20 -9.28 -4.43
N MET A 80 -9.05 -10.03 -3.74
CA MET A 80 -10.46 -10.21 -4.13
C MET A 80 -11.23 -8.88 -4.18
N ASN A 81 -10.98 -7.99 -3.23
CA ASN A 81 -11.62 -6.68 -3.19
C ASN A 81 -11.11 -5.76 -4.31
N VAL A 82 -9.80 -5.73 -4.61
CA VAL A 82 -9.26 -4.99 -5.76
C VAL A 82 -9.84 -5.52 -7.08
N ALA A 83 -9.95 -6.85 -7.22
CA ALA A 83 -10.56 -7.47 -8.40
C ALA A 83 -12.04 -7.11 -8.56
N SER A 84 -12.78 -7.03 -7.46
CA SER A 84 -14.24 -6.88 -7.48
C SER A 84 -14.69 -5.42 -7.58
N TYR A 85 -13.94 -4.51 -6.97
CA TYR A 85 -14.36 -3.12 -6.78
C TYR A 85 -13.44 -2.09 -7.42
N GLY A 86 -12.27 -2.52 -7.92
CA GLY A 86 -11.32 -1.67 -8.62
C GLY A 86 -10.20 -1.14 -7.72
N PRO A 87 -9.53 -0.05 -8.15
CA PRO A 87 -8.33 0.45 -7.50
C PRO A 87 -8.52 0.81 -6.02
N ALA A 88 -7.53 0.48 -5.20
CA ALA A 88 -7.47 0.85 -3.79
C ALA A 88 -6.38 1.90 -3.56
N THR A 89 -6.62 2.84 -2.65
CA THR A 89 -5.57 3.66 -2.07
C THR A 89 -4.79 2.81 -1.07
N VAL A 90 -3.47 2.86 -1.13
CA VAL A 90 -2.57 2.21 -0.17
C VAL A 90 -1.62 3.24 0.40
N CYS A 91 -1.18 3.03 1.63
CA CYS A 91 -0.03 3.72 2.19
C CYS A 91 1.05 2.67 2.52
N LEU A 92 2.32 3.01 2.34
CA LEU A 92 3.45 2.11 2.48
C LEU A 92 4.74 2.88 2.80
N ASP A 93 5.83 2.17 3.10
CA ASP A 93 7.17 2.73 3.17
C ASP A 93 7.80 2.85 1.77
N ALA A 94 7.98 4.08 1.29
CA ALA A 94 8.63 4.38 0.02
C ALA A 94 10.10 4.80 0.15
N SER A 95 10.76 4.51 1.28
CA SER A 95 12.14 4.93 1.55
C SER A 95 13.14 4.51 0.47
N VAL A 96 12.87 3.39 -0.22
CA VAL A 96 13.73 2.82 -1.27
C VAL A 96 13.30 3.16 -2.70
N TRP A 97 12.26 4.00 -2.87
CA TRP A 97 11.64 4.23 -4.18
C TRP A 97 12.37 5.25 -5.06
N GLN A 98 13.23 6.10 -4.49
CA GLN A 98 13.86 7.19 -5.23
C GLN A 98 14.58 6.71 -6.49
N ASP A 99 15.28 5.57 -6.40
CA ASP A 99 16.09 5.01 -7.47
C ASP A 99 15.42 3.81 -8.17
N TYR A 100 14.15 3.52 -7.90
CA TYR A 100 13.43 2.44 -8.57
C TYR A 100 13.25 2.74 -10.07
N ASP A 101 13.69 1.81 -10.92
CA ASP A 101 13.57 1.89 -12.39
C ASP A 101 12.83 0.69 -13.02
N GLY A 102 12.67 -0.43 -12.29
CA GLY A 102 11.92 -1.59 -12.75
C GLY A 102 12.07 -2.84 -11.88
N GLY A 103 11.42 -3.92 -12.30
CA GLY A 103 11.40 -5.20 -11.58
C GLY A 103 10.25 -5.30 -10.57
N ILE A 104 10.29 -6.32 -9.73
CA ILE A 104 9.36 -6.48 -8.61
C ILE A 104 10.13 -6.13 -7.33
N LEU A 105 9.67 -5.11 -6.61
CA LEU A 105 10.20 -4.73 -5.29
C LEU A 105 9.79 -5.78 -4.27
N THR A 106 10.76 -6.40 -3.61
CA THR A 106 10.59 -7.51 -2.65
C THR A 106 10.80 -7.05 -1.21
N ALA A 107 10.43 -7.87 -0.21
CA ALA A 107 10.56 -7.49 1.21
C ALA A 107 12.01 -7.26 1.65
N ASP A 108 12.97 -7.93 1.02
CA ASP A 108 14.41 -7.74 1.26
C ASP A 108 15.00 -6.50 0.58
N SER A 109 14.21 -5.73 -0.17
CA SER A 109 14.65 -4.48 -0.82
C SER A 109 14.95 -3.33 0.16
N GLY A 110 14.63 -3.50 1.45
CA GLY A 110 15.03 -2.57 2.52
C GLY A 110 13.98 -1.53 2.94
N CYS A 111 12.73 -1.66 2.47
CA CYS A 111 11.60 -0.92 3.03
C CYS A 111 11.02 -1.65 4.26
N SER A 112 10.50 -0.90 5.22
CA SER A 112 9.84 -1.42 6.42
C SER A 112 8.40 -1.84 6.12
N SER A 113 7.95 -2.93 6.75
CA SER A 113 6.53 -3.31 6.78
C SER A 113 5.78 -2.79 8.01
N GLU A 114 6.45 -2.06 8.90
CA GLU A 114 5.85 -1.52 10.11
C GLU A 114 4.88 -0.38 9.79
N PHE A 115 3.72 -0.38 10.45
CA PHE A 115 2.71 0.65 10.25
C PHE A 115 3.23 2.07 10.51
N LEU A 116 4.07 2.22 11.53
CA LEU A 116 4.61 3.51 11.93
C LEU A 116 5.76 4.00 11.05
N ASP A 117 6.22 3.22 10.06
CA ASP A 117 7.26 3.63 9.11
C ASP A 117 6.68 4.05 7.76
N MET A 118 5.40 3.77 7.52
CA MET A 118 4.68 4.15 6.31
C MET A 118 4.72 5.67 6.11
N ASN A 119 5.19 6.10 4.94
CA ASN A 119 5.49 7.50 4.64
C ASN A 119 4.96 7.99 3.28
N HIS A 120 4.38 7.11 2.47
CA HIS A 120 3.88 7.46 1.14
C HIS A 120 2.55 6.77 0.83
N CYS A 121 1.56 7.54 0.34
CA CYS A 121 0.28 7.01 -0.13
C CYS A 121 0.13 7.13 -1.64
N VAL A 122 -0.35 6.05 -2.25
CA VAL A 122 -0.40 5.78 -3.69
C VAL A 122 -1.64 4.95 -4.03
N GLN A 123 -1.77 4.48 -5.27
CA GLN A 123 -2.93 3.71 -5.70
C GLN A 123 -2.51 2.32 -6.23
N ALA A 124 -2.96 1.27 -5.57
CA ALA A 124 -2.94 -0.08 -6.12
C ALA A 124 -4.06 -0.18 -7.18
N VAL A 125 -3.69 -0.33 -8.45
CA VAL A 125 -4.63 -0.34 -9.59
C VAL A 125 -4.93 -1.73 -10.11
N GLY A 126 -4.20 -2.74 -9.63
CA GLY A 126 -4.37 -4.14 -10.01
C GLY A 126 -3.30 -5.01 -9.41
N TYR A 127 -3.25 -6.26 -9.88
CA TYR A 127 -2.27 -7.26 -9.49
C TYR A 127 -2.00 -8.20 -10.67
N ALA A 128 -0.87 -8.90 -10.61
CA ALA A 128 -0.53 -9.95 -11.57
C ALA A 128 0.34 -11.02 -10.90
N PHE A 129 0.52 -12.13 -11.61
CA PHE A 129 1.37 -13.24 -11.21
C PHE A 129 2.34 -13.51 -12.35
N THR A 130 3.60 -13.77 -12.02
CA THR A 130 4.60 -14.27 -12.97
C THR A 130 5.05 -15.65 -12.55
N ASP A 131 5.30 -16.53 -13.52
CA ASP A 131 5.98 -17.79 -13.26
C ASP A 131 7.43 -17.49 -12.85
N ILE A 132 7.98 -18.32 -11.95
CA ILE A 132 9.41 -18.39 -11.66
C ILE A 132 10.06 -19.08 -12.86
N SER A 133 10.10 -18.42 -14.01
CA SER A 133 10.89 -18.87 -15.15
C SER A 133 12.24 -18.15 -15.13
N GLU A 134 13.21 -18.79 -14.49
CA GLU A 134 14.64 -18.80 -14.87
C GLU A 134 15.36 -17.45 -15.13
N THR A 135 15.18 -16.41 -14.31
CA THR A 135 16.13 -15.27 -14.35
C THR A 135 17.41 -15.48 -13.53
N GLU A 136 17.58 -16.62 -12.85
CA GLU A 136 18.79 -16.94 -12.09
C GLU A 136 19.26 -18.40 -12.32
N ALA A 137 19.23 -18.90 -13.56
CA ALA A 137 20.11 -20.01 -13.95
C ALA A 137 21.52 -19.47 -14.27
N GLY A 138 22.07 -18.72 -13.30
CA GLY A 138 23.51 -18.53 -13.20
C GLY A 138 24.14 -19.85 -12.77
N ASP A 139 25.05 -20.35 -13.60
CA ASP A 139 25.86 -21.54 -13.37
C ASP A 139 26.48 -21.56 -11.95
N GLY A 140 26.05 -22.52 -11.12
CA GLY A 140 26.84 -23.09 -10.03
C GLY A 140 26.48 -22.65 -8.61
N GLY A 141 25.86 -23.56 -7.84
CA GLY A 141 26.03 -23.60 -6.38
C GLY A 141 24.81 -23.97 -5.55
N GLN A 142 24.69 -25.26 -5.24
CA GLN A 142 24.18 -25.85 -4.00
C GLN A 142 22.98 -25.18 -3.27
N GLN A 143 21.85 -25.89 -3.38
CA GLN A 143 20.83 -26.11 -2.35
C GLN A 143 21.31 -25.82 -0.91
N GLU A 144 20.57 -25.01 -0.14
CA GLU A 144 19.92 -25.43 1.12
C GLU A 144 19.07 -24.30 1.74
N ASN A 145 17.81 -24.68 1.99
CA ASN A 145 16.99 -24.32 3.15
C ASN A 145 16.54 -22.85 3.33
N SER A 146 15.28 -22.57 3.02
CA SER A 146 14.49 -21.59 3.79
C SER A 146 13.01 -21.94 3.76
N ASN A 147 12.51 -22.08 4.98
CA ASN A 147 11.15 -22.24 5.45
C ASN A 147 10.19 -21.18 4.84
N SER A 148 9.43 -21.56 3.81
CA SER A 148 8.43 -20.66 3.19
C SER A 148 7.10 -20.71 3.93
N GLY A 149 6.69 -19.54 4.40
CA GLY A 149 5.40 -19.27 5.04
C GLY A 149 4.22 -19.66 4.15
N SER A 150 3.18 -20.17 4.81
CA SER A 150 1.96 -20.72 4.22
C SER A 150 1.03 -19.64 3.65
N GLY A 151 0.38 -19.90 2.49
CA GLY A 151 -0.48 -18.87 1.86
C GLY A 151 -1.51 -19.20 0.76
N SER A 152 -1.98 -20.45 0.59
CA SER A 152 -3.32 -20.80 0.04
C SER A 152 -3.70 -20.52 -1.45
N GLY A 153 -3.30 -21.43 -2.35
CA GLY A 153 -4.25 -22.40 -2.91
C GLY A 153 -4.42 -22.51 -4.44
N SER A 154 -3.88 -23.60 -5.01
CA SER A 154 -4.40 -24.49 -6.08
C SER A 154 -3.27 -25.15 -6.88
N GLY A 155 -2.62 -26.19 -6.33
CA GLY A 155 -1.96 -27.30 -7.05
C GLY A 155 -0.78 -27.03 -8.02
N ASP A 156 -0.66 -25.82 -8.57
CA ASP A 156 0.26 -25.37 -9.62
C ASP A 156 0.82 -23.96 -9.26
N ASP A 157 0.77 -23.58 -7.96
CA ASP A 157 1.00 -22.21 -7.44
C ASP A 157 2.34 -22.05 -6.68
N GLU A 158 3.11 -23.11 -6.46
CA GLU A 158 4.37 -22.98 -5.70
C GLU A 158 5.48 -22.26 -6.48
N ASP A 159 5.31 -22.12 -7.79
CA ASP A 159 6.29 -21.50 -8.69
C ASP A 159 5.86 -20.12 -9.21
N ARG A 160 4.94 -19.40 -8.55
CA ARG A 160 4.49 -18.08 -9.03
C ARG A 160 4.70 -16.96 -8.01
N ILE A 161 5.29 -15.85 -8.48
CA ILE A 161 5.44 -14.62 -7.69
C ILE A 161 4.27 -13.69 -8.03
N GLY A 162 3.44 -13.41 -7.03
CA GLY A 162 2.39 -12.40 -7.11
C GLY A 162 2.94 -11.00 -6.83
N TYR A 163 2.38 -9.97 -7.48
CA TYR A 163 2.73 -8.58 -7.20
C TYR A 163 1.57 -7.61 -7.42
N TRP A 164 1.55 -6.55 -6.62
CA TRP A 164 0.67 -5.41 -6.75
C TRP A 164 1.18 -4.47 -7.84
N ILE A 165 0.28 -3.98 -8.69
CA ILE A 165 0.58 -2.92 -9.66
C ILE A 165 0.18 -1.59 -9.02
N ILE A 166 1.18 -0.79 -8.68
CA ILE A 166 0.98 0.46 -7.96
C ILE A 166 1.30 1.64 -8.87
N ARG A 167 0.33 2.56 -9.00
CA ARG A 167 0.50 3.83 -9.68
C ARG A 167 1.01 4.89 -8.71
N ASN A 168 2.14 5.50 -9.04
CA ASN A 168 2.74 6.60 -8.28
C ASN A 168 2.33 7.97 -8.85
N GLN A 169 2.71 9.04 -8.15
CA GLN A 169 2.45 10.44 -8.50
C GLN A 169 3.73 11.22 -8.88
N TRP A 170 4.82 10.53 -9.24
CA TRP A 170 6.13 11.12 -9.55
C TRP A 170 6.44 11.19 -11.05
N SER A 171 5.45 11.59 -11.87
CA SER A 171 5.53 11.61 -13.34
C SER A 171 5.66 10.21 -13.98
N GLU A 172 5.54 10.16 -15.30
CA GLU A 172 5.71 8.94 -16.10
C GLU A 172 7.20 8.60 -16.34
N ASN A 173 8.12 9.52 -16.04
CA ASN A 173 9.56 9.28 -16.21
C ASN A 173 10.20 8.48 -15.05
N TRP A 174 9.47 8.32 -13.94
CA TRP A 174 9.93 7.54 -12.79
C TRP A 174 9.42 6.10 -12.87
N GLY A 175 10.24 5.14 -12.44
CA GLY A 175 9.90 3.73 -12.44
C GLY A 175 9.46 3.21 -13.81
N MET A 176 8.46 2.34 -13.81
CA MET A 176 7.92 1.72 -15.01
C MET A 176 6.77 2.56 -15.57
N SER A 177 7.10 3.67 -16.23
CA SER A 177 6.10 4.62 -16.75
C SER A 177 5.18 5.23 -15.68
N GLY A 178 5.75 5.54 -14.50
CA GLY A 178 5.02 6.05 -13.33
C GLY A 178 4.44 4.95 -12.42
N TYR A 179 4.80 3.69 -12.66
CA TYR A 179 4.36 2.54 -11.86
C TYR A 179 5.51 1.82 -11.18
N ILE A 180 5.18 1.09 -10.12
CA ILE A 180 6.05 0.15 -9.42
C ILE A 180 5.30 -1.15 -9.16
N TYR A 181 6.01 -2.26 -9.18
CA TYR A 181 5.49 -3.56 -8.80
C TYR A 181 6.01 -3.93 -7.42
N VAL A 182 5.10 -4.28 -6.51
CA VAL A 182 5.44 -4.63 -5.11
C VAL A 182 5.03 -6.06 -4.85
N ALA A 183 5.96 -6.89 -4.38
CA ALA A 183 5.74 -8.31 -4.16
C ALA A 183 4.60 -8.58 -3.17
N MET A 184 3.86 -9.65 -3.42
CA MET A 184 2.90 -10.24 -2.51
C MET A 184 3.58 -11.26 -1.58
N GLY A 185 2.89 -11.63 -0.49
CA GLY A 185 3.26 -12.72 0.41
C GLY A 185 3.89 -12.29 1.73
N GLU A 186 4.60 -11.16 1.75
CA GLU A 186 5.36 -10.69 2.92
C GLU A 186 4.92 -9.30 3.40
N ASN A 187 3.75 -8.83 2.95
CA ASN A 187 3.27 -7.47 3.21
C ASN A 187 4.37 -6.43 2.88
N THR A 188 5.00 -6.58 1.72
CA THR A 188 6.17 -5.81 1.32
C THR A 188 5.92 -4.31 1.44
N CYS A 189 6.82 -3.61 2.13
CA CYS A 189 6.73 -2.19 2.49
C CYS A 189 5.46 -1.79 3.27
N GLY A 190 4.73 -2.74 3.86
CA GLY A 190 3.49 -2.49 4.60
C GLY A 190 2.30 -2.19 3.70
N VAL A 191 2.31 -2.63 2.43
CA VAL A 191 1.29 -2.31 1.42
C VAL A 191 -0.15 -2.67 1.84
N LEU A 192 -0.34 -3.61 2.77
CA LEU A 192 -1.66 -4.05 3.26
C LEU A 192 -2.12 -3.31 4.52
N ASN A 193 -1.23 -2.59 5.18
CA ASN A 193 -1.47 -2.00 6.51
C ASN A 193 -2.61 -0.98 6.52
N ASP A 194 -2.74 -0.22 5.42
CA ASP A 194 -3.79 0.76 5.20
C ASP A 194 -4.21 0.76 3.72
N MET A 195 -5.00 -0.24 3.32
CA MET A 195 -5.55 -0.34 1.97
C MET A 195 -7.05 -0.02 1.99
N THR A 196 -7.42 1.11 1.39
CA THR A 196 -8.79 1.64 1.40
C THR A 196 -9.39 1.76 0.00
N GLN A 197 -10.67 1.42 -0.15
CA GLN A 197 -11.45 1.53 -1.37
C GLN A 197 -12.66 2.45 -1.18
N ALA A 198 -12.85 3.36 -2.11
CA ALA A 198 -14.06 4.20 -2.16
C ALA A 198 -15.13 3.53 -3.03
N PHE A 199 -16.39 3.62 -2.61
CA PHE A 199 -17.54 3.12 -3.36
C PHE A 199 -18.51 4.26 -3.73
N ALA A 200 -19.24 4.08 -4.82
CA ALA A 200 -20.11 5.08 -5.44
C ALA A 200 -21.59 4.66 -5.49
#